data_AF-A0A3A6PC69-F1
#
_entry.id   AF-A0A3A6PC69-F1
#
_cell.length_a   1.000
_cell.length_b   1.000
_cell.length_c   1.000
_cell.angle_alpha   90.00
_cell.angle_beta   90.00
_cell.angle_gamma   90.00
#
_symmetry.space_group_name_H-M   'P 1'
#
loop_
_entity.id
_entity.type
_entity.pdbx_description
1 polymer ?
#
loop_
_entity_poly.entity_id
_entity_poly.type
_entity_poly.pdbx_seq_one_letter_code
_entity_poly.pdbx_strand_id
1 'polypeptide(L)'
;MSALKSVTKYERQILPAFRNKINAAESTEDVRKEFHHSAKDLILAAAGGDLTIYTEDIVFDPAAPPYYRLSPELHRQGRFQALWKSSDLPRVLQDLAELARHRYKHLDKNPDKTEATMHKSGRGRGRPSRV
;
A
#
# COMPACT_ATOMS: atom_id res chain seq x y z
N MET A 1 -16.52 0.05 22.56
CA MET A 1 -17.15 0.70 21.39
C MET A 1 -16.16 0.73 20.26
N SER A 2 -16.39 0.02 19.14
CA SER A 2 -15.52 0.10 17.95
C SER A 2 -16.06 -0.81 16.83
N ALA A 3 -16.60 -0.22 15.78
CA ALA A 3 -17.00 -0.90 14.55
C ALA A 3 -15.79 -1.22 13.64
N LEU A 4 -14.68 -1.71 14.22
CA LEU A 4 -13.39 -2.04 13.57
C LEU A 4 -13.44 -3.29 12.64
N LYS A 5 -14.61 -3.76 12.22
CA LYS A 5 -14.75 -5.20 11.89
C LYS A 5 -14.31 -5.66 10.49
N SER A 6 -13.94 -4.77 9.57
CA SER A 6 -13.72 -5.23 8.18
C SER A 6 -12.40 -4.80 7.52
N VAL A 7 -11.77 -3.68 7.90
CA VAL A 7 -10.56 -3.21 7.19
C VAL A 7 -9.35 -4.08 7.52
N THR A 8 -9.14 -4.48 8.77
CA THR A 8 -8.01 -5.37 9.15
C THR A 8 -8.07 -6.76 8.47
N LYS A 9 -9.29 -7.26 8.19
CA LYS A 9 -9.45 -8.52 7.44
C LYS A 9 -9.08 -8.33 5.96
N TYR A 10 -9.45 -7.18 5.42
CA TYR A 10 -9.10 -6.77 4.05
C TYR A 10 -7.59 -6.50 3.91
N GLU A 11 -6.98 -5.83 4.88
CA GLU A 11 -5.54 -5.61 5.01
C GLU A 11 -4.77 -6.93 4.96
N ARG A 12 -5.18 -7.93 5.75
CA ARG A 12 -4.51 -9.25 5.76
C ARG A 12 -4.59 -10.00 4.42
N GLN A 13 -5.54 -9.67 3.55
CA GLN A 13 -5.64 -10.24 2.20
C GLN A 13 -4.95 -9.37 1.15
N ILE A 14 -5.12 -8.04 1.23
CA ILE A 14 -4.56 -7.09 0.28
C ILE A 14 -3.07 -6.92 0.48
N LEU A 15 -2.55 -6.82 1.71
CA LEU A 15 -1.12 -6.57 1.93
C LEU A 15 -0.22 -7.64 1.30
N PRO A 16 -0.47 -8.96 1.45
CA PRO A 16 0.34 -9.97 0.77
C PRO A 16 0.22 -9.89 -0.76
N ALA A 17 -0.99 -9.69 -1.27
CA ALA A 17 -1.24 -9.58 -2.71
C ALA A 17 -0.56 -8.36 -3.31
N PHE A 18 -0.70 -7.21 -2.65
CA PHE A 18 -0.04 -5.95 -2.99
C PHE A 18 1.47 -6.08 -2.94
N ARG A 19 2.00 -6.68 -1.87
CA ARG A 19 3.44 -6.94 -1.75
C ARG A 19 3.97 -7.79 -2.90
N ASN A 20 3.23 -8.81 -3.33
CA ASN A 20 3.61 -9.61 -4.49
C ASN A 20 3.57 -8.79 -5.79
N LYS A 21 2.54 -7.95 -5.97
CA LYS A 21 2.41 -7.05 -7.13
C LYS A 21 3.57 -6.05 -7.22
N ILE A 22 3.87 -5.33 -6.14
CA ILE A 22 5.01 -4.38 -6.14
C ILE A 22 6.36 -5.10 -6.22
N ASN A 23 6.49 -6.34 -5.72
CA ASN A 23 7.71 -7.11 -5.90
C ASN A 23 7.90 -7.57 -7.36
N ALA A 24 6.81 -7.80 -8.09
CA ALA A 24 6.82 -8.08 -9.52
C ALA A 24 6.99 -6.82 -10.38
N ALA A 25 6.71 -5.64 -9.83
CA ALA A 25 6.90 -4.37 -10.52
C ALA A 25 8.39 -4.15 -10.87
N GLU A 26 8.66 -3.95 -12.16
CA GLU A 26 10.01 -3.78 -12.70
C GLU A 26 10.43 -2.31 -12.75
N SER A 27 9.45 -1.40 -12.79
CA SER A 27 9.68 0.05 -12.88
C SER A 27 8.97 0.85 -11.79
N THR A 28 9.48 2.05 -11.51
CA THR A 28 8.84 2.99 -10.58
C THR A 28 7.43 3.38 -11.01
N GLU A 29 7.13 3.36 -12.31
CA GLU A 29 5.79 3.59 -12.84
C GLU A 29 4.82 2.45 -12.50
N ASP A 30 5.27 1.20 -12.54
CA ASP A 30 4.44 0.04 -12.18
C ASP A 30 4.07 0.09 -10.70
N VAL A 31 5.02 0.47 -9.84
CA VAL A 31 4.75 0.69 -8.41
C VAL A 31 3.66 1.76 -8.21
N ARG A 32 3.70 2.86 -8.97
CA ARG A 32 2.66 3.90 -8.90
C ARG A 32 1.30 3.36 -9.34
N LYS A 33 1.24 2.66 -10.46
CA LYS A 33 -0.02 2.07 -10.99
C LYS A 33 -0.62 1.08 -10.00
N GLU A 34 0.20 0.21 -9.42
CA GLU A 34 -0.29 -0.80 -8.48
C GLU A 34 -0.71 -0.20 -7.14
N PHE A 35 0.01 0.80 -6.64
CA PHE A 35 -0.44 1.56 -5.49
C PHE A 35 -1.79 2.21 -5.77
N HIS A 36 -1.95 2.82 -6.95
CA HIS A 36 -3.18 3.47 -7.35
C HIS A 36 -4.38 2.50 -7.38
N HIS A 37 -4.22 1.37 -8.06
CA HIS A 37 -5.25 0.35 -8.17
C HIS A 37 -5.64 -0.20 -6.79
N SER A 38 -4.63 -0.50 -5.95
CA SER A 38 -4.85 -1.09 -4.64
C SER A 38 -5.46 -0.10 -3.65
N ALA A 39 -5.04 1.17 -3.69
CA ALA A 39 -5.63 2.24 -2.88
C ALA A 39 -7.09 2.48 -3.27
N LYS A 40 -7.39 2.53 -4.58
CA LYS A 40 -8.76 2.66 -5.09
C LYS A 40 -9.64 1.50 -4.64
N ASP A 41 -9.18 0.26 -4.83
CA ASP A 41 -9.93 -0.94 -4.41
C ASP A 41 -10.17 -0.95 -2.91
N LEU A 42 -9.17 -0.59 -2.10
CA LEU A 42 -9.29 -0.51 -0.64
C LEU A 42 -10.37 0.49 -0.22
N ILE A 43 -10.36 1.69 -0.79
CA ILE A 43 -11.33 2.74 -0.44
C ILE A 43 -12.71 2.36 -0.94
N LEU A 44 -12.84 1.83 -2.16
CA LEU A 44 -14.12 1.33 -2.68
C LEU A 44 -14.67 0.21 -1.81
N ALA A 45 -13.86 -0.77 -1.42
CA ALA A 45 -14.26 -1.86 -0.55
C ALA A 45 -14.69 -1.36 0.83
N ALA A 46 -13.96 -0.40 1.40
CA ALA A 46 -14.33 0.22 2.67
C ALA A 46 -15.62 1.05 2.55
N ALA A 47 -15.83 1.73 1.43
CA ALA A 47 -17.04 2.50 1.13
C ALA A 47 -18.23 1.63 0.66
N GLY A 48 -18.06 0.32 0.48
CA GLY A 48 -19.09 -0.57 -0.03
C GLY A 48 -19.41 -0.38 -1.53
N GLY A 49 -18.51 0.22 -2.30
CA GLY A 49 -18.65 0.45 -3.74
C GLY A 49 -19.44 1.70 -4.13
N ASP A 50 -19.91 2.48 -3.16
CA ASP A 50 -20.82 3.62 -3.38
C ASP A 50 -20.09 4.99 -3.31
N LEU A 51 -18.81 4.99 -3.68
CA LEU A 51 -17.92 6.16 -3.69
C LEU A 51 -17.24 6.32 -5.05
N THR A 52 -17.19 7.55 -5.55
CA THR A 52 -16.51 7.85 -6.81
C THR A 52 -15.09 8.32 -6.52
N ILE A 53 -14.12 7.53 -7.00
CA ILE A 53 -12.68 7.81 -6.84
C ILE A 53 -12.05 7.82 -8.22
N TYR A 54 -11.40 8.92 -8.55
CA TYR A 54 -10.68 9.09 -9.80
C TYR A 54 -9.19 8.81 -9.65
N THR A 55 -8.55 8.51 -10.77
CA THR A 55 -7.10 8.28 -10.82
C THR A 55 -6.29 9.55 -10.53
N GLU A 56 -6.95 10.71 -10.50
CA GLU A 56 -6.33 11.99 -10.19
C GLU A 56 -6.44 12.31 -8.69
N ASP A 57 -7.30 11.60 -7.97
CA ASP A 57 -7.57 11.84 -6.57
C ASP A 57 -6.52 11.24 -5.63
N ILE A 58 -5.73 10.25 -6.08
CA ILE A 58 -4.80 9.51 -5.23
C ILE A 58 -3.39 9.52 -5.84
N VAL A 59 -2.58 10.51 -5.52
CA VAL A 59 -1.22 10.58 -6.07
C VAL A 59 -0.24 9.90 -5.12
N PHE A 60 0.47 8.89 -5.60
CA PHE A 60 1.62 8.35 -4.86
C PHE A 60 2.77 9.34 -4.91
N ASP A 61 3.26 9.76 -3.73
CA ASP A 61 4.32 10.75 -3.62
C ASP A 61 5.42 10.26 -2.66
N PRO A 62 6.52 9.68 -3.16
CA PRO A 62 7.56 9.16 -2.30
C PRO A 62 8.39 10.25 -1.60
N ALA A 63 8.19 11.54 -1.92
CA ALA A 63 9.00 12.65 -1.39
C ALA A 63 8.76 12.92 0.10
N ALA A 64 7.50 12.80 0.57
CA ALA A 64 7.15 13.13 1.95
C ALA A 64 6.12 12.16 2.54
N PRO A 65 6.24 11.74 3.81
CA PRO A 65 5.19 11.03 4.53
C PRO A 65 3.88 11.83 4.50
N PRO A 66 2.72 11.20 4.28
CA PRO A 66 2.47 9.75 4.36
C PRO A 66 2.74 8.97 3.07
N TYR A 67 3.53 9.51 2.15
CA TYR A 67 3.94 8.96 0.85
C TYR A 67 2.83 8.88 -0.19
N TYR A 68 1.71 9.55 0.08
CA TYR A 68 0.60 9.73 -0.82
C TYR A 68 -0.02 11.11 -0.60
N ARG A 69 -0.70 11.61 -1.63
CA ARG A 69 -1.52 12.81 -1.57
C ARG A 69 -2.92 12.47 -2.05
N LEU A 70 -3.89 12.91 -1.27
CA LEU A 70 -5.30 12.84 -1.65
C LEU A 70 -5.74 14.21 -2.15
N SER A 71 -6.54 14.22 -3.22
CA SER A 71 -7.12 15.44 -3.75
C SER A 71 -8.05 16.08 -2.70
N PRO A 72 -8.06 17.43 -2.60
CA PRO A 72 -9.04 18.13 -1.79
C PRO A 72 -10.49 17.78 -2.16
N GLU A 73 -10.75 17.50 -3.44
CA GLU A 73 -12.08 17.13 -3.93
C GLU A 73 -12.57 15.81 -3.32
N LEU A 74 -11.68 14.83 -3.16
CA LEU A 74 -11.99 13.59 -2.44
C LEU A 74 -12.33 13.86 -0.97
N HIS A 75 -11.59 14.76 -0.32
CA HIS A 75 -11.88 15.19 1.06
C HIS A 75 -13.17 16.01 1.19
N ARG A 76 -13.62 16.70 0.14
CA ARG A 76 -14.91 17.42 0.11
C ARG A 76 -16.10 16.47 0.06
N GLN A 77 -15.90 15.23 -0.37
CA GLN A 77 -16.94 14.21 -0.28
C GLN A 77 -17.18 13.84 1.18
N GLY A 78 -18.29 14.32 1.76
CA GLY A 78 -18.64 14.06 3.16
C GLY A 78 -18.71 12.56 3.50
N ARG A 79 -19.04 11.71 2.53
CA ARG A 79 -19.00 10.23 2.65
C ARG A 79 -17.57 9.72 2.87
N PHE A 80 -16.61 10.18 2.05
CA PHE A 80 -15.21 9.83 2.22
C PHE A 80 -14.67 10.34 3.55
N GLN A 81 -15.01 11.58 3.93
CA GLN A 81 -14.55 12.14 5.20
C GLN A 81 -15.10 11.39 6.41
N ALA A 82 -16.37 10.97 6.36
CA ALA A 82 -17.00 10.15 7.39
C ALA A 82 -16.32 8.77 7.47
N LEU A 83 -16.08 8.12 6.33
CA LEU A 83 -15.35 6.85 6.26
C LEU A 83 -13.93 7.00 6.83
N TRP A 84 -13.21 8.04 6.42
CA TRP A 84 -11.84 8.33 6.82
C TRP A 84 -11.68 8.52 8.33
N LYS A 85 -12.65 9.18 8.97
CA LYS A 85 -12.66 9.40 10.42
C LYS A 85 -13.18 8.21 11.22
N SER A 86 -14.06 7.40 10.63
CA SER A 86 -14.71 6.28 11.33
C SER A 86 -14.03 4.93 11.12
N SER A 87 -13.17 4.81 10.12
CA SER A 87 -12.53 3.55 9.70
C SER A 87 -11.01 3.59 9.84
N ASP A 88 -10.36 2.41 9.95
CA ASP A 88 -8.89 2.28 9.93
C ASP A 88 -8.27 2.43 8.53
N LEU A 89 -9.03 2.97 7.58
CA LEU A 89 -8.59 3.23 6.21
C LEU A 89 -7.27 4.01 6.13
N PRO A 90 -7.09 5.16 6.83
CA PRO A 90 -5.82 5.90 6.83
C PRO A 90 -4.62 5.04 7.24
N ARG A 91 -4.80 4.13 8.19
CA ARG A 91 -3.73 3.24 8.67
C ARG A 91 -3.30 2.26 7.59
N VAL A 92 -4.26 1.55 7.00
CA VAL A 92 -3.97 0.56 5.95
C VAL A 92 -3.42 1.22 4.69
N LEU A 93 -3.92 2.41 4.35
CA LEU A 93 -3.40 3.18 3.22
C LEU A 93 -1.95 3.63 3.47
N GLN A 94 -1.61 4.00 4.70
CA GLN A 94 -0.24 4.32 5.08
C GLN A 94 0.68 3.09 4.98
N ASP A 95 0.23 1.92 5.45
CA ASP A 95 1.01 0.67 5.33
C ASP A 95 1.28 0.30 3.86
N LEU A 96 0.29 0.48 2.98
CA LEU A 96 0.45 0.32 1.52
C LEU A 96 1.46 1.31 0.96
N ALA A 97 1.40 2.57 1.38
CA ALA A 97 2.28 3.61 0.88
C ALA A 97 3.73 3.40 1.33
N GLU A 98 3.95 2.92 2.55
CA GLU A 98 5.27 2.55 3.05
C GLU A 98 5.89 1.39 2.25
N LEU A 99 5.10 0.36 1.95
CA LEU A 99 5.53 -0.77 1.12
C LEU A 99 5.89 -0.32 -0.29
N ALA A 100 5.01 0.48 -0.92
CA ALA A 100 5.24 1.05 -2.25
C ALA A 100 6.51 1.90 -2.27
N ARG A 101 6.70 2.76 -1.27
CA ARG A 101 7.90 3.60 -1.14
C ARG A 101 9.16 2.78 -0.99
N HIS A 102 9.13 1.69 -0.23
CA HIS A 102 10.30 0.82 -0.05
C HIS A 102 10.74 0.22 -1.39
N ARG A 103 9.78 -0.28 -2.19
CA ARG A 103 10.05 -0.79 -3.54
C ARG A 103 10.48 0.33 -4.49
N TYR A 104 9.77 1.46 -4.50
CA TYR A 104 10.08 2.63 -5.32
C TYR A 104 11.53 3.06 -5.11
N LYS A 105 11.94 3.24 -3.85
CA LYS A 105 13.31 3.66 -3.50
C LYS A 105 14.35 2.61 -3.91
N HIS A 106 14.02 1.32 -3.90
CA HIS A 106 14.92 0.29 -4.40
C HIS A 106 15.12 0.37 -5.91
N LEU A 107 14.05 0.58 -6.68
CA LEU A 107 14.11 0.72 -8.13
C LEU A 107 14.81 2.04 -8.54
N ASP A 108 14.46 3.15 -7.86
CA ASP A 108 15.03 4.48 -8.09
C ASP A 108 16.53 4.55 -7.79
N LYS A 109 17.01 3.80 -6.78
CA LYS A 109 18.44 3.76 -6.42
C LYS A 109 19.28 2.73 -7.18
N ASN A 110 18.67 1.76 -7.86
CA ASN A 110 19.37 0.70 -8.58
C ASN A 110 18.58 0.28 -9.83
N PRO A 111 18.64 1.04 -10.93
CA PRO A 111 18.09 0.62 -12.21
C PRO A 111 18.80 -0.63 -12.80
N ASP A 112 20.03 -0.94 -12.37
CA ASP A 112 20.90 -1.98 -12.98
C ASP A 112 20.89 -3.37 -12.30
N LYS A 113 19.98 -3.68 -11.38
CA LYS A 113 19.99 -4.97 -10.64
C LYS A 113 18.70 -5.76 -10.65
N THR A 114 17.90 -5.66 -11.70
CA THR A 114 16.64 -6.43 -11.83
C THR A 114 16.86 -7.94 -12.05
N GLU A 115 18.10 -8.42 -12.23
CA GLU A 115 18.35 -9.85 -12.49
C GLU A 115 19.03 -10.66 -11.37
N ALA A 116 19.04 -10.19 -10.11
CA ALA A 116 19.82 -10.88 -9.06
C ALA A 116 19.11 -11.09 -7.73
N THR A 117 17.86 -11.56 -7.70
CA THR A 117 17.37 -12.36 -6.55
C THR A 117 16.24 -13.33 -6.91
N MET A 118 16.41 -14.11 -7.98
CA MET A 118 15.94 -15.49 -7.92
C MET A 118 17.09 -16.31 -7.31
N HIS A 119 16.82 -17.09 -6.26
CA HIS A 119 17.75 -17.98 -5.53
C HIS A 119 18.74 -17.37 -4.51
N LYS A 120 18.37 -17.32 -3.22
CA LYS A 120 18.71 -18.33 -2.18
C LYS A 120 18.57 -17.79 -0.74
N SER A 121 17.80 -18.57 0.04
CA SER A 121 18.10 -19.06 1.39
C SER A 121 18.17 -18.09 2.59
N GLY A 122 17.38 -18.44 3.62
CA GLY A 122 17.43 -17.82 4.93
C GLY A 122 16.63 -18.55 6.01
N ARG A 123 16.55 -19.89 5.98
CA ARG A 123 16.11 -20.69 7.15
C ARG A 123 17.24 -20.72 8.18
N GLY A 124 17.55 -19.56 8.77
CA GLY A 124 18.48 -19.42 9.88
C GLY A 124 17.81 -19.79 11.20
N ARG A 125 17.59 -21.08 11.45
CA ARG A 125 17.46 -21.60 12.83
C ARG A 125 18.83 -22.05 13.32
N GLY A 126 19.77 -21.11 13.39
CA GLY A 126 20.93 -21.24 14.27
C GLY A 126 20.51 -20.75 15.65
N ARG A 127 20.17 -21.67 16.56
CA ARG A 127 20.19 -21.38 17.99
C ARG A 127 21.64 -21.49 18.45
N PRO A 128 22.27 -20.43 18.96
CA PRO A 128 23.57 -20.55 19.58
C PRO A 128 23.46 -20.93 21.07
N SER A 129 24.40 -21.79 21.46
CA SER A 129 25.11 -21.84 22.75
C SER A 129 24.53 -22.57 23.95
N ARG A 130 25.40 -23.48 24.43
CA ARG A 130 25.82 -23.79 25.83
C ARG A 130 24.71 -24.28 26.77
N VAL A 131 24.88 -25.43 27.43
CA VAL A 131 25.99 -25.83 28.31
C VAL A 131 26.30 -27.32 28.23
#